data_AF-A0A851FQG9-F1
#
_entry.id   AF-A0A851FQG9-F1
#
_cell.length_a   1.000
_cell.length_b   1.000
_cell.length_c   1.000
_cell.angle_alpha   90.00
_cell.angle_beta   90.00
_cell.angle_gamma   90.00
#
_symmetry.space_group_name_H-M   'P 1'
#
loop_
_entity.id
_entity.type
_entity.pdbx_description
1 polymer ?
#
loop_
_entity_poly.entity_id
_entity_poly.type
_entity_poly.pdbx_seq_one_letter_code
_entity_poly.pdbx_strand_id
1 'polypeptide(L)'
;AINQRLTPTQKFTPKDLIAAMKALNVELGLIIDLTYTTRYYEVKDLPKSVQYKKLYTVGLEVPDNATILQFKKWVRKFLWENTGNEKLIGVHCT
;
A
#
# COMPACT_ATOMS: atom_id res chain seq x y z
N ALA A 1 17.63 -9.25 -3.00
CA ALA A 1 17.84 -9.39 -4.45
C ALA A 1 16.51 -9.14 -5.15
N ILE A 2 16.40 -8.06 -5.93
CA ILE A 2 15.21 -7.78 -6.74
C ILE A 2 15.08 -8.91 -7.77
N ASN A 3 13.92 -9.57 -7.80
CA ASN A 3 13.60 -10.75 -8.60
C ASN A 3 14.21 -10.70 -10.01
N GLN A 4 15.22 -11.55 -10.27
CA GLN A 4 15.81 -11.78 -11.60
C GLN A 4 14.90 -12.58 -12.55
N ARG A 5 13.67 -12.89 -12.12
CA ARG A 5 12.71 -13.73 -12.85
C ARG A 5 11.77 -12.94 -13.77
N LEU A 6 11.83 -11.61 -13.75
CA LEU A 6 10.95 -10.73 -14.51
C LEU A 6 11.75 -9.93 -15.55
N THR A 7 11.20 -9.80 -16.76
CA THR A 7 11.75 -8.87 -17.76
C THR A 7 11.55 -7.42 -17.30
N PRO A 8 12.30 -6.45 -17.84
CA PRO A 8 12.12 -5.03 -17.49
C PRO A 8 10.67 -4.53 -17.65
N THR A 9 9.95 -5.00 -18.67
CA THR A 9 8.56 -4.60 -18.94
C THR A 9 7.54 -5.25 -18.02
N GLN A 10 7.90 -6.34 -17.35
CA GLN A 10 7.04 -7.03 -16.37
C GLN A 10 7.27 -6.54 -14.94
N LYS A 11 8.35 -5.78 -14.70
CA LYS A 11 8.67 -5.27 -13.37
C LYS A 11 7.73 -4.14 -13.01
N PHE A 12 7.24 -4.21 -11.78
CA PHE A 12 6.54 -3.12 -11.13
C PHE A 12 7.10 -2.97 -9.72
N THR A 13 7.80 -1.87 -9.49
CA THR A 13 8.47 -1.55 -8.24
C THR A 13 7.72 -0.43 -7.51
N PRO A 14 7.99 -0.20 -6.21
CA PRO A 14 7.45 0.96 -5.51
C PRO A 14 7.76 2.29 -6.22
N LYS A 15 8.91 2.41 -6.89
CA LYS A 15 9.26 3.61 -7.66
C LYS A 15 8.33 3.81 -8.86
N ASP A 16 7.98 2.74 -9.55
CA ASP A 16 7.06 2.78 -10.69
C ASP A 16 5.66 3.22 -10.24
N LEU A 17 5.19 2.71 -9.09
CA LEU A 17 3.95 3.18 -8.46
C LEU A 17 3.97 4.69 -8.19
N ILE A 18 5.02 5.19 -7.52
CA ILE A 18 5.13 6.62 -7.19
C ILE A 18 5.21 7.49 -8.45
N ALA A 19 5.93 7.04 -9.47
CA ALA A 19 6.00 7.73 -10.75
C ALA A 19 4.64 7.79 -11.45
N ALA A 20 3.88 6.68 -11.45
CA ALA A 20 2.53 6.63 -12.01
C ALA A 20 1.55 7.56 -11.28
N MET A 21 1.58 7.59 -9.93
CA MET A 21 0.74 8.50 -9.14
C MET A 21 1.07 9.97 -9.43
N LYS A 22 2.36 10.30 -9.51
CA LYS A 22 2.81 11.65 -9.88
C LYS A 22 2.35 12.05 -11.28
N ALA A 23 2.42 11.14 -12.24
CA ALA A 23 1.94 11.39 -13.61
C ALA A 23 0.43 11.65 -13.67
N LEU A 24 -0.34 11.10 -12.75
CA LEU A 24 -1.78 11.35 -12.58
C LEU A 24 -2.09 12.58 -11.72
N ASN A 25 -1.08 13.32 -11.25
CA ASN A 25 -1.22 14.41 -10.27
C ASN A 25 -1.94 13.97 -8.98
N VAL A 26 -1.71 12.73 -8.55
CA VAL A 26 -2.27 12.12 -7.34
C VAL A 26 -1.15 11.90 -6.32
N GLU A 27 -1.44 12.19 -5.06
CA GLU A 27 -0.54 11.90 -3.94
C GLU A 27 -1.06 10.74 -3.08
N LEU A 28 -0.20 9.77 -2.78
CA LEU A 28 -0.48 8.75 -1.77
C LEU A 28 -0.09 9.29 -0.39
N GLY A 29 -1.00 9.17 0.58
CA GLY A 29 -0.71 9.49 1.98
C GLY A 29 -0.56 8.25 2.87
N LEU A 30 -1.18 7.14 2.50
CA LEU A 30 -1.14 5.88 3.23
C LEU A 30 -1.14 4.70 2.26
N ILE A 31 -0.31 3.69 2.54
CA ILE A 31 -0.39 2.37 1.92
C ILE A 31 -0.82 1.35 2.98
N ILE A 32 -1.88 0.61 2.70
CA ILE A 32 -2.32 -0.56 3.46
C ILE A 32 -1.99 -1.81 2.65
N ASP A 33 -1.03 -2.57 3.15
CA ASP A 33 -0.57 -3.82 2.55
C ASP A 33 -1.27 -5.01 3.22
N LEU A 34 -2.08 -5.72 2.44
CA LEU A 34 -2.88 -6.85 2.88
C LEU A 34 -2.17 -8.20 2.71
N THR A 35 -1.01 -8.22 2.04
CA THR A 35 -0.33 -9.49 1.74
C THR A 35 0.12 -10.20 3.02
N TYR A 36 0.07 -11.53 3.01
CA TYR A 36 0.50 -12.35 4.15
C TYR A 36 2.02 -12.60 4.19
N THR A 37 2.82 -11.69 3.64
CA THR A 37 4.28 -11.83 3.50
C THR A 37 4.97 -10.47 3.40
N THR A 38 6.26 -10.37 3.70
CA THR A 38 7.05 -9.13 3.61
C THR A 38 8.06 -9.16 2.46
N ARG A 39 7.94 -10.14 1.55
CA ARG A 39 8.97 -10.45 0.55
C ARG A 39 8.91 -9.61 -0.74
N TYR A 40 7.85 -8.82 -0.95
CA TYR A 40 7.63 -8.13 -2.23
C TYR A 40 8.42 -6.84 -2.39
N TYR A 41 8.54 -6.03 -1.32
CA TYR A 41 9.32 -4.79 -1.30
C TYR A 41 9.63 -4.40 0.15
N GLU A 42 10.61 -3.53 0.35
CA GLU A 42 10.93 -3.01 1.68
C GLU A 42 10.28 -1.64 1.89
N VAL A 43 9.86 -1.36 3.13
CA VAL A 43 9.23 -0.07 3.49
C VAL A 43 10.16 1.11 3.22
N LYS A 44 11.49 0.90 3.31
CA LYS A 44 12.51 1.92 3.00
C LYS A 44 12.51 2.36 1.53
N ASP A 45 11.91 1.57 0.64
CA ASP A 45 11.80 1.88 -0.79
C ASP A 45 10.61 2.81 -1.09
N LEU A 46 9.75 3.09 -0.09
CA LEU A 46 8.66 4.05 -0.18
C LEU A 46 9.11 5.46 0.24
N PRO A 47 8.50 6.52 -0.30
CA PRO A 47 8.76 7.88 0.16
C PRO A 47 8.39 8.06 1.64
N LYS A 48 9.19 8.83 2.39
CA LYS A 48 8.93 9.12 3.81
C LYS A 48 7.60 9.84 4.06
N SER A 49 7.06 10.51 3.05
CA SER A 49 5.76 11.18 3.11
C SER A 49 4.57 10.22 3.09
N VAL A 50 4.78 8.95 2.72
CA VAL A 50 3.74 7.92 2.64
C VAL A 50 3.79 7.07 3.91
N GLN A 51 2.70 7.06 4.67
CA GLN A 51 2.56 6.14 5.79
C GLN A 51 2.39 4.71 5.29
N TYR A 52 2.95 3.73 6.00
CA TYR A 52 2.81 2.32 5.67
C TYR A 52 2.16 1.54 6.81
N LYS A 53 1.18 0.70 6.49
CA LYS A 53 0.51 -0.20 7.44
C LYS A 53 0.40 -1.60 6.84
N LYS A 54 0.89 -2.60 7.59
CA LYS A 54 0.77 -4.02 7.25
C LYS A 54 -0.41 -4.64 7.99
N LEU A 55 -1.40 -5.15 7.26
CA LEU A 55 -2.52 -5.92 7.80
C LEU A 55 -2.48 -7.31 7.19
N TYR A 56 -1.83 -8.25 7.88
CA TYR A 56 -1.73 -9.63 7.43
C TYR A 56 -3.11 -10.24 7.18
N THR A 57 -3.47 -10.39 5.91
CA THR A 57 -4.77 -10.94 5.49
C THR A 57 -4.52 -12.26 4.78
N VAL A 58 -5.09 -13.34 5.32
CA VAL A 58 -4.98 -14.67 4.71
C VAL A 58 -5.75 -14.66 3.39
N GLY A 59 -5.10 -15.13 2.32
CA GLY A 59 -5.75 -15.23 1.01
C GLY A 59 -6.77 -16.36 0.98
N LEU A 60 -7.70 -16.32 0.02
CA LEU A 60 -8.74 -17.34 -0.22
C LEU A 60 -9.79 -17.51 0.90
N GLU A 61 -9.70 -16.72 1.97
CA GLU A 61 -10.67 -16.69 3.06
C GLU A 61 -11.26 -15.29 3.22
N VAL A 62 -12.49 -15.21 3.73
CA VAL A 62 -13.07 -13.93 4.12
C VAL A 62 -12.32 -13.43 5.35
N PRO A 63 -11.77 -12.19 5.35
CA PRO A 63 -11.09 -11.65 6.51
C PRO A 63 -12.00 -11.64 7.74
N ASP A 64 -11.43 -11.95 8.90
CA ASP A 64 -12.19 -11.97 10.15
C ASP A 64 -12.64 -10.56 10.58
N ASN A 65 -13.56 -10.52 11.55
CA ASN A 65 -14.11 -9.26 12.06
C ASN A 65 -13.02 -8.34 12.63
N ALA A 66 -11.95 -8.90 13.20
CA ALA A 66 -10.85 -8.13 13.76
C ALA A 66 -10.06 -7.40 12.66
N THR A 67 -9.74 -8.10 11.57
CA THR A 67 -9.07 -7.56 10.38
C THR A 67 -9.92 -6.48 9.73
N ILE A 68 -11.21 -6.75 9.51
CA ILE A 68 -12.16 -5.77 8.95
C ILE A 68 -12.23 -4.52 9.82
N LEU A 69 -12.34 -4.68 11.14
CA LEU A 69 -12.40 -3.56 12.07
C LEU A 69 -11.10 -2.75 12.06
N GLN A 70 -9.95 -3.42 11.98
CA GLN A 70 -8.65 -2.75 11.94
C GLN A 70 -8.47 -1.92 10.67
N PHE A 71 -8.86 -2.46 9.51
CA PHE A 71 -8.87 -1.74 8.24
C PHE A 71 -9.75 -0.48 8.33
N LYS A 72 -11.00 -0.63 8.81
CA LYS A 72 -11.92 0.50 9.00
C LYS A 72 -11.34 1.57 9.93
N LYS A 73 -10.69 1.18 11.03
CA LYS A 73 -10.04 2.11 11.96
C LYS A 73 -8.94 2.91 11.29
N TRP A 74 -8.06 2.27 10.50
CA TRP A 74 -6.99 2.98 9.80
C TRP A 74 -7.50 3.93 8.73
N VAL A 75 -8.47 3.49 7.92
CA VAL A 75 -9.09 4.34 6.89
C VAL A 75 -9.74 5.56 7.53
N ARG A 76 -10.59 5.37 8.56
CA ARG A 76 -11.27 6.48 9.24
C ARG A 76 -10.28 7.45 9.88
N LYS A 77 -9.23 6.93 10.53
CA LYS A 77 -8.18 7.76 11.13
C LYS A 77 -7.48 8.61 10.07
N PHE A 78 -7.06 7.98 8.96
CA PHE A 78 -6.39 8.70 7.87
C PHE A 78 -7.27 9.80 7.29
N LEU A 79 -8.54 9.50 6.99
CA LEU A 79 -9.48 10.49 6.45
C LEU A 79 -9.69 11.66 7.41
N TRP A 80 -9.79 11.39 8.71
CA TRP A 80 -9.92 12.44 9.73
C TRP A 80 -8.68 13.31 9.85
N GLU A 81 -7.47 12.72 9.82
CA GLU A 81 -6.21 13.46 9.89
C GLU A 81 -5.87 14.23 8.60
N ASN A 82 -6.53 13.91 7.49
CA ASN A 82 -6.22 14.46 6.16
C ASN A 82 -7.40 15.21 5.52
N THR A 83 -8.35 15.72 6.30
CA THR A 83 -9.51 16.48 5.77
C THR A 83 -9.14 17.74 4.98
N GLY A 84 -7.92 18.26 5.16
CA GLY A 84 -7.40 19.44 4.46
C GLY A 84 -6.62 19.15 3.19
N ASN A 85 -6.59 17.89 2.70
CA ASN A 85 -5.91 17.52 1.47
C ASN A 85 -6.65 16.41 0.72
N GLU A 86 -6.19 16.10 -0.50
CA GLU A 86 -6.77 15.07 -1.36
C GLU A 86 -5.89 13.81 -1.47
N LYS A 87 -5.05 13.53 -0.46
CA LYS A 87 -4.18 12.36 -0.47
C LYS A 87 -5.00 11.08 -0.43
N LEU A 88 -4.58 10.10 -1.22
CA LEU A 88 -5.25 8.81 -1.32
C LEU A 88 -4.64 7.76 -0.39
N ILE A 89 -5.47 6.75 -0.10
CA ILE A 89 -5.06 5.49 0.52
C ILE A 89 -4.83 4.47 -0.59
N GLY A 90 -3.59 4.04 -0.80
CA GLY A 90 -3.27 2.89 -1.64
C GLY A 90 -3.52 1.60 -0.88
N VAL A 91 -4.25 0.66 -1.46
CA VAL A 91 -4.52 -0.66 -0.86
C VAL A 91 -4.10 -1.74 -1.85
N HIS A 92 -3.40 -2.76 -1.39
CA HIS A 92 -3.03 -3.89 -2.25
C HIS A 92 -3.02 -5.23 -1.51
N CYS A 93 -3.27 -6.29 -2.27
CA CYS A 93 -2.96 -7.67 -1.93
C CYS A 93 -1.97 -8.22 -3.00
N THR A 94 -1.86 -9.56 -3.12
CA THR A 94 -1.10 -10.17 -4.23
C THR A 94 -1.92 -10.12 -5.51
#